data_AF-A0A9P5QFA8-F1
#
_entry.id   AF-A0A9P5QFA8-F1
#
_cell.length_a   1.000
_cell.length_b   1.000
_cell.length_c   1.000
_cell.angle_alpha   90.00
_cell.angle_beta   90.00
_cell.angle_gamma   90.00
#
_symmetry.space_group_name_H-M   'P 1'
#
loop_
_entity.id
_entity.type
_entity.pdbx_description
1 polymer ?
#
loop_
_entity_poly.entity_id
_entity_poly.type
_entity_poly.pdbx_seq_one_letter_code
_entity_poly.pdbx_strand_id
1 'polypeptide(L)'
;IPSDAPSGKVTFMWLWNNAVGNRELYSNCADIEIKGTNGGKLTGVEPLIANYGPSSVYIGEFSSGQNDGREEFAKRKPITVTIGGSGSEQPSATKPTETAAPEPTEPAPQLTVTVTKTVTKTEVIKPTCSP
;
A
#
# COMPACT_ATOMS: atom_id res chain seq x y z
N ILE A 1 -2.25 15.98 -1.07
CA ILE A 1 -2.14 15.28 0.23
C ILE A 1 -3.16 15.92 1.17
N PRO A 2 -4.02 15.15 1.88
CA PRO A 2 -5.01 15.71 2.80
C PRO A 2 -4.38 16.65 3.84
N SER A 3 -5.12 17.66 4.29
CA SER A 3 -4.62 18.65 5.25
C SER A 3 -4.35 18.06 6.63
N ASP A 4 -5.02 16.96 7.00
CA ASP A 4 -4.82 16.25 8.27
C ASP A 4 -3.78 15.12 8.20
N ALA A 5 -3.03 15.01 7.08
CA ALA A 5 -1.94 14.06 6.95
C ALA A 5 -0.86 14.28 8.03
N PRO A 6 -0.19 13.22 8.49
CA PRO A 6 0.90 13.35 9.45
C PRO A 6 2.12 14.01 8.79
N SER A 7 2.80 14.87 9.54
CA SER A 7 4.10 15.43 9.12
C SER A 7 5.20 14.35 9.12
N GLY A 8 6.09 14.39 8.13
CA GLY A 8 7.26 13.50 8.12
C GLY A 8 7.87 13.28 6.73
N LYS A 9 9.06 12.67 6.72
CA LYS A 9 9.71 12.17 5.50
C LYS A 9 9.15 10.80 5.15
N VAL A 10 8.68 10.63 3.92
CA VAL A 10 8.02 9.41 3.46
C VAL A 10 8.36 9.13 2.00
N THR A 11 8.25 7.87 1.58
CA THR A 11 8.20 7.51 0.17
C THR A 11 6.75 7.61 -0.32
N PHE A 12 6.50 8.49 -1.28
CA PHE A 12 5.24 8.57 -2.01
C PHE A 12 5.29 7.65 -3.23
N MET A 13 4.27 6.83 -3.41
CA MET A 13 4.10 6.01 -4.61
C MET A 13 2.81 6.44 -5.31
N TRP A 14 2.91 6.75 -6.60
CA TRP A 14 1.73 6.84 -7.45
C TRP A 14 1.52 5.53 -8.20
N LEU A 15 0.26 5.22 -8.48
CA LEU A 15 -0.17 4.07 -9.24
C LEU A 15 -1.24 4.49 -10.25
N TRP A 16 -1.15 3.94 -11.45
CA TRP A 16 -2.14 4.14 -12.50
C TRP A 16 -2.51 2.79 -13.10
N ASN A 17 -3.79 2.45 -13.02
CA ASN A 17 -4.37 1.32 -13.72
C ASN A 17 -5.07 1.84 -14.98
N ASN A 18 -4.77 1.23 -16.13
CA ASN A 18 -5.52 1.52 -17.34
C ASN A 18 -7.00 1.17 -17.14
N ALA A 19 -7.90 2.09 -17.51
CA ALA A 19 -9.33 1.87 -17.42
C ALA A 19 -9.89 1.05 -18.60
N VAL A 20 -9.21 1.11 -19.74
CA VAL A 20 -9.57 0.43 -21.00
C VAL A 20 -8.28 0.05 -21.73
N GLY A 21 -8.29 -1.10 -22.41
CA GLY A 21 -7.14 -1.59 -23.19
C GLY A 21 -6.44 -2.73 -22.47
N ASN A 22 -5.11 -2.80 -22.61
CA ASN A 22 -4.30 -3.82 -21.95
C ASN A 22 -4.35 -3.64 -20.43
N ARG A 23 -4.27 -4.77 -19.72
CA ARG A 23 -4.21 -4.83 -18.26
C ARG A 23 -2.82 -4.38 -17.78
N GLU A 24 -2.66 -3.07 -17.64
CA GLU A 24 -1.40 -2.42 -17.27
C GLU A 24 -1.55 -1.67 -15.95
N LEU A 25 -0.54 -1.85 -15.08
CA LEU A 25 -0.36 -1.09 -13.85
C LEU A 25 1.00 -0.38 -13.96
N TYR A 26 0.96 0.94 -13.93
CA TYR A 26 2.16 1.77 -13.86
C TYR A 26 2.33 2.29 -12.44
N SER A 27 3.57 2.33 -11.97
CA SER A 27 3.91 2.96 -10.70
C SER A 27 5.27 3.62 -10.75
N ASN A 28 5.44 4.67 -9.94
CA ASN A 28 6.75 5.19 -9.61
C ASN A 28 6.74 5.79 -8.19
N CYS A 29 7.92 5.87 -7.59
CA CYS A 29 8.15 6.32 -6.23
C CYS A 29 8.92 7.65 -6.22
N ALA A 30 8.68 8.46 -5.18
CA ALA A 30 9.44 9.66 -4.89
C ALA A 30 9.56 9.85 -3.37
N ASP A 31 10.74 10.24 -2.91
CA ASP A 31 10.92 10.64 -1.51
C ASP A 31 10.46 12.08 -1.32
N ILE A 32 9.57 12.29 -0.36
CA ILE A 32 8.97 13.60 -0.08
C ILE A 32 8.98 13.90 1.42
N GLU A 33 8.83 15.18 1.75
CA GLU A 33 8.54 15.62 3.11
C GLU A 33 7.13 16.21 3.16
N ILE A 34 6.26 15.61 3.97
CA ILE A 34 4.91 16.10 4.22
C ILE A 34 4.98 17.14 5.34
N LYS A 35 4.55 18.37 5.03
CA LYS A 35 4.31 19.43 6.01
C LYS A 35 2.83 19.41 6.42
N GLY A 36 2.50 18.49 7.32
CA GLY A 36 1.12 18.19 7.73
C GLY A 36 0.82 18.58 9.18
N THR A 37 -0.02 17.78 9.83
CA THR A 37 -0.43 17.95 11.23
C THR A 37 0.33 16.96 12.13
N ASN A 38 0.83 17.43 13.28
CA ASN A 38 1.43 16.57 14.29
C ASN A 38 0.36 15.61 14.86
N GLY A 39 0.62 14.29 14.81
CA GLY A 39 -0.38 13.29 15.17
C GLY A 39 -1.51 13.13 14.15
N GLY A 40 -1.32 13.64 12.93
CA GLY A 40 -2.26 13.47 11.82
C GLY A 40 -2.42 12.03 11.35
N LYS A 41 -3.33 11.83 10.39
CA LYS A 41 -3.63 10.52 9.80
C LYS A 41 -3.90 10.64 8.30
N LEU A 42 -3.67 9.56 7.57
CA LEU A 42 -4.06 9.42 6.17
C LEU A 42 -5.12 8.34 6.07
N THR A 43 -6.34 8.73 5.72
CA THR A 43 -7.45 7.80 5.46
C THR A 43 -7.69 7.71 3.95
N GLY A 44 -7.85 6.49 3.46
CA GLY A 44 -8.11 6.23 2.04
C GLY A 44 -8.55 4.79 1.82
N VAL A 45 -8.45 4.33 0.59
CA VAL A 45 -8.67 2.92 0.21
C VAL A 45 -7.36 2.28 -0.17
N GLU A 46 -7.17 1.01 0.19
CA GLU A 46 -5.96 0.28 -0.21
C GLU A 46 -5.86 0.14 -1.74
N PRO A 47 -4.64 -0.02 -2.29
CA PRO A 47 -4.48 -0.47 -3.67
C PRO A 47 -5.10 -1.85 -3.90
N LEU A 48 -5.61 -2.11 -5.11
CA LEU A 48 -6.04 -3.46 -5.48
C LEU A 48 -4.82 -4.36 -5.63
N ILE A 49 -4.77 -5.45 -4.86
CA ILE A 49 -3.77 -6.51 -5.03
C ILE A 49 -4.46 -7.72 -5.66
N ALA A 50 -4.12 -7.98 -6.92
CA ALA A 50 -4.66 -9.09 -7.70
C ALA A 50 -3.52 -10.00 -8.19
N ASN A 51 -3.83 -11.28 -8.38
CA ASN A 51 -2.94 -12.30 -8.96
C ASN A 51 -1.60 -12.44 -8.22
N TYR A 52 -1.56 -12.12 -6.93
CA TYR A 52 -0.41 -12.23 -6.04
C TYR A 52 -0.66 -13.26 -4.94
N GLY A 53 -0.38 -14.52 -5.23
CA GLY A 53 -0.52 -15.63 -4.29
C GLY A 53 -1.97 -16.02 -3.95
N PRO A 54 -2.17 -17.06 -3.10
CA PRO A 54 -3.47 -17.70 -2.90
C PRO A 54 -4.53 -16.84 -2.21
N SER A 55 -4.14 -15.76 -1.55
CA SER A 55 -5.04 -14.89 -0.77
C SER A 55 -5.52 -13.64 -1.52
N SER A 56 -4.94 -13.39 -2.69
CA SER A 56 -5.36 -12.28 -3.56
C SER A 56 -6.52 -12.69 -4.46
N VAL A 57 -7.27 -11.71 -4.95
CA VAL A 57 -8.26 -11.97 -6.00
C VAL A 57 -7.53 -12.39 -7.27
N TYR A 58 -8.04 -13.42 -7.94
CA TYR A 58 -7.57 -13.79 -9.27
C TYR A 58 -8.44 -13.10 -10.32
N ILE A 59 -7.83 -12.25 -11.13
CA ILE A 59 -8.44 -11.59 -12.28
C ILE A 59 -7.81 -12.23 -13.51
N GLY A 60 -8.61 -12.98 -14.28
CA GLY A 60 -8.16 -13.64 -15.50
C GLY A 60 -7.83 -12.65 -16.62
N GLU A 61 -7.19 -13.13 -17.67
CA GLU A 61 -7.13 -12.39 -18.92
C GLU A 61 -8.54 -12.27 -19.51
N PHE A 62 -8.91 -11.06 -19.95
CA PHE A 62 -10.23 -10.77 -20.48
C PHE A 62 -10.15 -10.39 -21.97
N SER A 63 -10.91 -11.09 -22.80
CA SER A 63 -11.20 -10.68 -24.19
C SER A 63 -12.41 -9.75 -24.22
N SER A 64 -12.79 -9.25 -25.40
CA SER A 64 -13.93 -8.33 -25.56
C SER A 64 -15.20 -8.89 -24.91
N GLY A 65 -15.73 -8.18 -23.90
CA GLY A 65 -16.98 -8.51 -23.21
C GLY A 65 -16.85 -9.48 -22.03
N GLN A 66 -15.65 -9.93 -21.69
CA GLN A 66 -15.40 -10.68 -20.45
C GLN A 66 -15.33 -9.73 -19.24
N ASN A 67 -15.51 -10.29 -18.04
CA ASN A 67 -15.35 -9.55 -16.80
C ASN A 67 -13.87 -9.17 -16.61
N ASP A 68 -13.59 -7.87 -16.50
CA ASP A 68 -12.25 -7.33 -16.31
C ASP A 68 -11.88 -7.04 -14.84
N GLY A 69 -12.73 -7.46 -13.91
CA GLY A 69 -12.51 -7.33 -12.48
C GLY A 69 -12.62 -5.89 -11.96
N ARG A 70 -13.20 -4.96 -12.74
CA ARG A 70 -13.38 -3.56 -12.33
C ARG A 70 -14.15 -3.40 -11.02
N GLU A 71 -15.06 -4.32 -10.71
CA GLU A 71 -15.84 -4.34 -9.48
C GLU A 71 -14.97 -4.59 -8.23
N GLU A 72 -13.80 -5.21 -8.38
CA GLU A 72 -12.89 -5.45 -7.27
C GLU A 72 -12.34 -4.15 -6.68
N PHE A 73 -12.26 -3.07 -7.49
CA PHE A 73 -11.89 -1.75 -6.99
C PHE A 73 -12.87 -1.19 -5.98
N ALA A 74 -14.16 -1.55 -6.06
CA ALA A 74 -15.16 -1.11 -5.10
C ALA A 74 -15.10 -1.91 -3.78
N LYS A 75 -14.50 -3.10 -3.80
CA LYS A 75 -14.38 -4.01 -2.64
C LYS A 75 -13.13 -3.75 -1.78
N ARG A 76 -12.23 -2.86 -2.24
CA ARG A 76 -10.99 -2.51 -1.52
C ARG A 76 -11.30 -1.93 -0.15
N LYS A 77 -10.49 -2.32 0.83
CA LYS A 77 -10.75 -1.93 2.22
C LYS A 77 -10.33 -0.49 2.45
N PRO A 78 -11.07 0.24 3.30
CA PRO A 78 -10.58 1.49 3.84
C PRO A 78 -9.36 1.22 4.71
N ILE A 79 -8.35 2.07 4.59
CA ILE A 79 -7.14 2.04 5.40
C ILE A 79 -6.95 3.40 6.08
N THR A 80 -6.36 3.37 7.27
CA THR A 80 -5.89 4.57 7.96
C THR A 80 -4.46 4.36 8.41
N VAL A 81 -3.59 5.29 8.02
CA VAL A 81 -2.18 5.29 8.38
C VAL A 81 -1.92 6.43 9.36
N THR A 82 -1.22 6.14 10.46
CA THR A 82 -0.74 7.10 11.45
C THR A 82 0.77 6.95 11.61
N ILE A 83 1.45 8.03 11.97
CA ILE A 83 2.87 7.97 12.34
C ILE A 83 2.93 7.86 13.87
N GLY A 84 3.40 6.71 14.37
CA GLY A 84 3.66 6.51 15.79
C GLY A 84 4.82 7.41 16.23
N GLY A 85 4.59 8.23 17.27
CA GLY A 85 5.61 9.12 17.80
C GLY A 85 6.79 8.36 18.39
N SER A 86 7.92 8.37 17.68
CA SER A 86 9.24 8.34 18.30
C SER A 86 10.14 9.21 17.43
N GLY A 87 10.60 10.32 18.01
CA GLY A 87 11.65 11.12 17.39
C GLY A 87 12.89 10.25 17.25
N SER A 88 13.26 9.94 16.02
CA SER A 88 14.64 9.70 15.68
C SER A 88 14.99 10.66 14.56
N GLU A 89 15.82 11.62 14.93
CA GLU A 89 16.58 12.48 14.05
C GLU A 89 17.22 11.62 12.94
N GLN A 90 16.74 11.76 11.71
CA GLN A 90 17.33 11.12 10.55
C GLN A 90 18.57 11.92 10.12
N PRO A 91 19.71 11.29 9.79
CA PRO A 91 20.91 12.00 9.37
C PRO A 91 20.61 12.92 8.18
N SER A 92 21.16 14.13 8.27
CA SER A 92 21.14 15.15 7.23
C SER A 92 21.62 14.54 5.91
N ALA A 93 20.77 14.58 4.89
CA ALA A 93 21.15 14.14 3.55
C ALA A 93 22.14 15.15 2.97
N THR A 94 23.43 14.84 3.04
CA THR A 94 24.43 15.55 2.25
C THR A 94 24.13 15.31 0.77
N LYS A 95 24.00 16.41 0.02
CA LYS A 95 23.83 16.47 -1.44
C LYS A 95 24.78 15.46 -2.13
N PRO A 96 24.33 14.65 -3.11
CA PRO A 96 25.20 13.72 -3.79
C PRO A 96 26.24 14.48 -4.62
N THR A 97 27.51 14.27 -4.33
CA THR A 97 28.60 14.49 -5.28
C THR A 97 28.68 13.23 -6.13
N GLU A 98 28.51 13.41 -7.43
CA GLU A 98 28.70 12.41 -8.46
C GLU A 98 30.15 11.89 -8.42
N THR A 99 30.38 10.65 -7.95
CA THR A 99 31.60 9.89 -8.19
C THR A 99 31.32 8.39 -8.05
N ALA A 100 31.92 7.61 -8.97
CA ALA A 100 31.80 6.19 -9.31
C ALA A 100 31.36 5.18 -8.23
N ALA A 101 30.61 4.18 -8.71
CA ALA A 101 30.06 3.04 -7.98
C ALA A 101 31.12 2.12 -7.32
N PRO A 102 30.81 1.56 -6.14
CA PRO A 102 31.35 0.27 -5.71
C PRO A 102 30.27 -0.82 -5.53
N GLU A 103 30.74 -2.06 -5.66
CA GLU A 103 30.06 -3.36 -5.55
C GLU A 103 29.38 -3.65 -4.18
N PRO A 104 28.50 -4.68 -4.09
CA PRO A 104 27.49 -4.80 -3.07
C PRO A 104 28.04 -5.37 -1.75
N THR A 105 27.70 -4.73 -0.63
CA THR A 105 27.91 -5.33 0.70
C THR A 105 26.67 -5.15 1.57
N GLU A 106 26.07 -6.31 1.91
CA GLU A 106 25.23 -6.62 3.08
C GLU A 106 23.81 -5.98 3.19
N PRO A 107 22.76 -6.75 3.57
CA PRO A 107 21.39 -6.27 3.45
C PRO A 107 21.01 -5.30 4.56
N ALA A 108 20.34 -4.22 4.14
CA ALA A 108 19.74 -3.20 4.99
C ALA A 108 18.76 -3.80 6.04
N PRO A 109 18.62 -3.18 7.23
CA PRO A 109 17.71 -3.65 8.25
C PRO A 109 16.25 -3.56 7.77
N GLN A 110 15.51 -4.66 7.95
CA GLN A 110 14.12 -4.78 7.52
C GLN A 110 13.19 -3.93 8.41
N LEU A 111 12.38 -3.07 7.78
CA LEU A 111 11.30 -2.31 8.42
C LEU A 111 10.14 -3.25 8.76
N THR A 112 9.79 -3.36 10.04
CA THR A 112 8.64 -4.14 10.51
C THR A 112 7.35 -3.31 10.35
N VAL A 113 6.51 -3.66 9.38
CA VAL A 113 5.18 -3.05 9.18
C VAL A 113 4.16 -3.78 10.06
N THR A 114 3.67 -3.12 11.12
CA THR A 114 2.58 -3.64 11.94
C THR A 114 1.23 -3.27 11.31
N VAL A 115 0.62 -4.21 10.59
CA VAL A 115 -0.77 -4.08 10.10
C VAL A 115 -1.73 -4.52 11.20
N THR A 116 -2.42 -3.57 11.84
CA THR A 116 -3.50 -3.92 12.77
C THR A 116 -4.77 -4.27 11.98
N LYS A 117 -5.06 -5.57 11.85
CA LYS A 117 -6.37 -6.05 11.37
C LYS A 117 -7.39 -5.94 12.52
N THR A 118 -8.38 -5.07 12.37
CA THR A 118 -9.59 -5.13 13.21
C THR A 118 -10.48 -6.26 12.69
N VAL A 119 -10.56 -7.37 13.42
CA VAL A 119 -11.48 -8.48 13.13
C VAL A 119 -12.79 -8.25 13.88
N THR A 120 -13.85 -7.93 13.16
CA THR A 120 -15.22 -7.99 13.71
C THR A 120 -15.69 -9.44 13.70
N LYS A 121 -15.86 -10.03 14.89
CA LYS A 121 -16.35 -11.40 15.08
C LYS A 121 -17.77 -11.52 14.51
N THR A 122 -17.92 -12.22 13.38
CA THR A 122 -19.22 -12.75 12.97
C THR A 122 -19.35 -14.16 13.55
N GLU A 123 -20.42 -14.38 14.31
CA GLU A 123 -20.73 -15.63 14.97
C GLU A 123 -21.10 -16.70 13.93
N VAL A 124 -20.40 -17.84 13.96
CA VAL A 124 -20.63 -18.96 13.05
C VAL A 124 -21.71 -19.86 13.66
N ILE A 125 -22.89 -19.87 13.04
CA ILE A 125 -23.94 -20.85 13.36
C ILE A 125 -23.54 -22.18 12.70
N LYS A 126 -23.32 -23.22 13.52
CA LYS A 126 -23.04 -24.59 13.06
C LYS A 126 -24.26 -25.19 12.34
N PRO A 127 -24.11 -25.82 11.17
CA PRO A 127 -25.14 -26.71 10.65
C PRO A 127 -25.08 -28.05 11.38
N THR A 128 -26.19 -28.44 12.01
CA THR A 128 -26.42 -29.79 12.53
C THR A 128 -26.92 -30.69 11.41
N CYS A 129 -26.16 -31.73 11.06
CA CYS A 129 -26.65 -32.84 10.26
C CYS A 129 -27.17 -33.95 11.17
N SER A 130 -28.36 -34.48 10.87
CA SER A 130 -28.93 -35.71 11.42
C SER A 130 -30.06 -36.20 10.52
N PRO A 131 -30.43 -37.49 10.52
CA PRO A 131 -29.72 -38.67 11.04
C PRO A 131 -29.04 -39.51 9.96
#